data_AF-F8Q376-F1
#
_entry.id   AF-F8Q376-F1
#
_cell.length_a   1.000
_cell.length_b   1.000
_cell.length_c   1.000
_cell.angle_alpha   90.00
_cell.angle_beta   90.00
_cell.angle_gamma   90.00
#
_symmetry.space_group_name_H-M   'P 1'
#
loop_
_entity.id
_entity.type
_entity.pdbx_description
1 polymer ?
#
loop_
_entity_poly.entity_id
_entity_poly.type
_entity_poly.pdbx_seq_one_letter_code
_entity_poly.pdbx_strand_id
1 'polypeptide(L)'
;MAASAETGFIRFCHNDRCALPYVEAVLRESHRWHPVFPMGVAHAVVDDDIYEGFHIPKGPASHLAMSRNEAQYPNASEFVPERFFKPDGKLNVDATSYIFGFGRRVCAGQHVANAAVWIAIVSCVQIYQSN
;
A
#
# COMPACT_ATOMS: atom_id res chain seq x y z
N MET A 1 -6.14 4.36 24.72
CA MET A 1 -6.69 5.69 25.05
C MET A 1 -7.66 6.04 23.95
N ALA A 2 -8.93 6.18 24.31
CA ALA A 2 -10.09 6.22 23.42
C ALA A 2 -10.16 7.53 22.62
N ALA A 3 -10.77 7.45 21.43
CA ALA A 3 -11.22 8.59 20.64
C ALA A 3 -11.93 9.61 21.55
N SER A 4 -11.44 10.85 21.58
CA SER A 4 -12.10 11.94 22.31
C SER A 4 -13.42 12.27 21.61
N ALA A 5 -14.52 11.99 22.29
CA ALA A 5 -15.90 12.14 21.82
C ALA A 5 -16.51 13.49 22.22
N GLU A 6 -15.73 14.57 22.28
CA GLU A 6 -16.20 15.84 22.86
C GLU A 6 -16.97 16.75 21.89
N THR A 7 -17.15 16.39 20.61
CA THR A 7 -17.80 17.28 19.62
C THR A 7 -18.84 16.61 18.72
N GLY A 8 -19.35 15.41 19.06
CA GLY A 8 -20.29 14.68 18.19
C GLY A 8 -19.67 14.19 16.87
N PHE A 9 -18.37 14.44 16.67
CA PHE A 9 -17.58 13.97 15.54
C PHE A 9 -16.47 13.06 16.09
N ILE A 10 -16.57 11.75 15.87
CA ILE A 10 -15.56 10.78 16.32
C ILE A 10 -14.26 11.05 15.58
N ARG A 11 -13.26 11.69 16.19
CA ARG A 11 -11.98 11.90 15.50
C ARG A 11 -11.13 10.63 15.62
N PHE A 12 -11.02 9.87 14.54
CA PHE A 12 -10.10 8.73 14.49
C PHE A 12 -8.64 9.20 14.53
N CYS A 13 -7.83 8.51 15.31
CA CYS A 13 -6.39 8.71 15.43
C CYS A 13 -5.63 7.47 14.99
N HIS A 14 -4.31 7.59 14.87
CA HIS A 14 -3.46 6.48 14.43
C HIS A 14 -3.60 5.22 15.32
N ASN A 15 -3.88 5.40 16.62
CA ASN A 15 -4.03 4.28 17.55
C ASN A 15 -5.28 3.43 17.28
N ASP A 16 -6.27 3.96 16.57
CA ASP A 16 -7.50 3.24 16.22
C ASP A 16 -7.28 2.26 15.05
N ARG A 17 -6.11 2.32 14.39
CA ARG A 17 -5.79 1.50 13.22
C ARG A 17 -5.91 0.00 13.45
N CYS A 18 -5.54 -0.49 14.63
CA CYS A 18 -5.66 -1.90 14.97
C CYS A 18 -7.11 -2.38 15.06
N ALA A 19 -8.06 -1.48 15.33
CA ALA A 19 -9.49 -1.80 15.41
C ALA A 19 -10.19 -1.73 14.04
N LEU A 20 -9.50 -1.25 13.00
CA LEU A 20 -10.06 -1.01 11.67
C LEU A 20 -9.30 -1.79 10.58
N PRO A 21 -9.27 -3.13 10.66
CA PRO A 21 -8.50 -3.96 9.72
C PRO A 21 -9.00 -3.84 8.27
N TYR A 22 -10.28 -3.54 8.05
CA TYR A 22 -10.81 -3.37 6.70
C TYR A 22 -10.31 -2.09 6.03
N VAL A 23 -10.13 -1.02 6.79
CA VAL A 23 -9.50 0.23 6.28
C VAL A 23 -8.06 -0.05 5.87
N GLU A 24 -7.35 -0.87 6.64
CA GLU A 24 -6.00 -1.29 6.30
C GLU A 24 -5.96 -2.11 5.00
N ALA A 25 -6.94 -2.99 4.78
CA ALA A 25 -7.07 -3.71 3.52
C ALA A 25 -7.34 -2.78 2.33
N VAL A 26 -8.21 -1.77 2.51
CA VAL A 26 -8.49 -0.74 1.50
C VAL A 26 -7.23 0.08 1.17
N LEU A 27 -6.44 0.45 2.18
CA LEU A 27 -5.16 1.14 1.97
C LEU A 27 -4.21 0.29 1.11
N ARG A 28 -4.02 -0.98 1.47
CA ARG A 28 -3.15 -1.91 0.73
C ARG A 28 -3.64 -2.11 -0.70
N GLU A 29 -4.94 -2.26 -0.90
CA GLU A 29 -5.52 -2.41 -2.24
C GLU A 29 -5.37 -1.14 -3.07
N SER A 30 -5.49 0.04 -2.46
CA SER A 30 -5.28 1.32 -3.15
C SER A 30 -3.86 1.43 -3.69
N HIS A 31 -2.88 1.09 -2.87
CA HIS A 31 -1.46 1.08 -3.26
C HIS A 31 -1.17 0.07 -4.38
N ARG A 32 -1.73 -1.14 -4.28
CA ARG A 32 -1.53 -2.21 -5.28
C ARG A 32 -2.22 -1.88 -6.60
N TRP A 33 -3.51 -1.53 -6.56
CA TRP A 33 -4.36 -1.45 -7.75
C TRP A 33 -3.92 -0.34 -8.71
N HIS A 34 -3.56 0.82 -8.15
CA HIS A 34 -3.01 1.95 -8.90
C HIS A 34 -1.79 2.55 -8.17
N PRO A 35 -0.60 1.94 -8.34
CA PRO A 35 0.62 2.45 -7.72
C PRO A 35 0.92 3.86 -8.22
N VAL A 36 1.21 4.79 -7.30
CA VAL A 36 1.52 6.20 -7.62
C VAL A 36 2.72 6.33 -8.58
N PHE A 37 3.68 5.41 -8.47
CA PHE A 37 4.81 5.29 -9.39
C PHE A 37 4.75 3.94 -10.12
N PRO A 38 3.98 3.80 -11.22
CA PRO A 38 3.81 2.53 -11.93
C PRO A 38 5.12 1.94 -12.45
N MET A 39 6.06 2.79 -12.84
CA MET A 39 7.40 2.40 -13.30
C MET A 39 8.45 2.50 -12.19
N GLY A 40 8.05 2.74 -10.94
CA GLY A 40 8.98 3.08 -9.87
C GLY A 40 9.81 4.33 -10.16
N VAL A 41 10.90 4.50 -9.42
CA VAL A 41 11.92 5.52 -9.70
C VAL A 41 13.07 4.83 -10.42
N ALA A 42 13.53 5.42 -11.52
CA ALA A 42 14.61 4.85 -12.33
C ALA A 42 15.87 4.64 -11.48
N HIS A 43 16.36 3.40 -11.48
CA HIS A 43 17.66 3.06 -10.94
C HIS A 43 18.67 2.90 -12.08
N ALA A 44 19.94 3.12 -11.77
CA ALA A 44 21.05 2.81 -12.65
C ALA A 44 22.11 2.11 -11.80
N VAL A 45 22.75 1.11 -12.38
CA VAL A 45 23.94 0.49 -11.79
C VAL A 45 25.08 1.51 -11.77
N VAL A 46 25.86 1.52 -10.70
CA VAL A 46 27.02 2.40 -10.55
C VAL A 46 28.24 1.81 -11.28
N ASP A 47 28.29 0.48 -11.34
CA ASP A 47 29.32 -0.32 -11.99
C ASP A 47 28.65 -1.41 -12.85
N ASP A 48 29.36 -1.96 -13.83
CA ASP A 48 28.85 -3.04 -14.68
C ASP A 48 28.52 -4.28 -13.83
N ASP A 49 27.32 -4.84 -14.02
CA ASP A 49 26.86 -6.02 -13.27
C ASP A 49 26.15 -7.02 -14.21
N ILE A 50 26.30 -8.31 -13.89
CA ILE A 50 25.67 -9.42 -14.62
C ILE A 50 24.67 -10.06 -13.67
N TYR A 51 23.39 -9.90 -13.98
CA TYR A 51 22.30 -10.50 -13.19
C TYR A 51 21.68 -11.65 -13.97
N GLU A 52 21.68 -12.85 -13.37
CA GLU A 52 21.13 -14.09 -13.97
C GLU A 52 21.67 -14.41 -15.38
N GLY A 53 22.93 -14.05 -15.65
CA GLY A 53 23.57 -14.25 -16.97
C GLY A 53 23.17 -13.22 -18.03
N PHE A 54 22.34 -12.25 -17.68
CA PHE A 54 21.97 -11.12 -18.54
C PHE A 54 22.75 -9.86 -18.16
N HIS A 55 23.25 -9.15 -19.17
CA HIS A 55 23.74 -7.79 -19.00
C HIS A 55 22.54 -6.87 -18.79
N ILE A 56 22.41 -6.25 -17.60
CA ILE A 56 21.25 -5.41 -17.26
C ILE A 56 21.34 -4.10 -18.06
N PRO A 57 20.50 -3.87 -19.09
CA PRO A 57 20.43 -2.56 -19.71
C PRO A 57 19.67 -1.60 -18.80
N LYS A 58 20.01 -0.31 -18.88
CA LYS A 58 19.40 0.76 -18.07
C LYS A 58 17.87 0.77 -18.22
N GLY A 59 17.15 0.45 -17.16
CA GLY A 59 15.68 0.43 -17.18
C GLY A 59 15.09 0.16 -15.79
N PRO A 60 13.91 0.73 -15.48
CA PRO A 60 13.32 0.60 -14.15
C PRO A 60 12.59 -0.75 -13.94
N ALA A 61 12.56 -1.22 -12.70
CA ALA A 61 11.64 -2.27 -12.27
C ALA A 61 10.20 -1.73 -12.29
N SER A 62 9.29 -2.42 -12.99
CA SER A 62 7.90 -1.97 -13.11
C SER A 62 7.08 -2.40 -11.89
N HIS A 63 6.74 -1.44 -11.03
CA HIS A 63 5.79 -1.66 -9.93
C HIS A 63 4.43 -2.13 -10.45
N LEU A 64 4.01 -1.66 -11.62
CA LEU A 64 2.77 -2.05 -12.27
C LEU A 64 2.78 -3.52 -12.70
N ALA A 65 3.89 -4.02 -13.25
CA ALA A 65 4.00 -5.42 -13.61
C ALA A 65 3.85 -6.34 -12.37
N MET A 66 4.47 -5.96 -11.25
CA MET A 66 4.30 -6.69 -9.98
C MET A 66 2.87 -6.60 -9.47
N SER A 67 2.25 -5.42 -9.53
CA SER A 67 0.91 -5.20 -9.01
C SER A 67 -0.21 -5.85 -9.82
N ARG A 68 0.08 -6.18 -11.09
CA ARG A 68 -0.81 -6.87 -12.03
C ARG A 68 -0.47 -8.34 -12.25
N ASN A 69 0.46 -8.91 -11.48
CA ASN A 69 0.77 -10.33 -11.56
C ASN A 69 -0.40 -11.19 -11.06
N GLU A 70 -1.12 -11.83 -11.98
CA GLU A 70 -2.30 -12.65 -11.65
C GLU A 70 -1.98 -13.90 -10.81
N ALA A 71 -0.75 -14.41 -10.87
CA ALA A 71 -0.35 -15.54 -10.03
C ALA A 71 -0.35 -15.16 -8.54
N GLN A 72 -0.08 -13.88 -8.23
CA GLN A 72 -0.11 -13.35 -6.86
C GLN A 72 -1.44 -12.68 -6.52
N TYR A 73 -2.06 -12.01 -7.49
CA TYR A 73 -3.30 -11.25 -7.32
C TYR A 73 -4.35 -11.71 -8.33
N PRO A 74 -5.17 -12.74 -8.01
CA PRO A 74 -6.28 -13.13 -8.85
C PRO A 74 -7.23 -11.95 -9.10
N ASN A 75 -7.70 -11.80 -10.34
CA ASN A 75 -8.46 -10.63 -10.82
C ASN A 75 -7.73 -9.31 -10.52
N ALA A 76 -6.45 -9.21 -10.92
CA ALA A 76 -5.59 -8.08 -10.52
C ALA A 76 -6.10 -6.70 -10.99
N SER A 77 -6.95 -6.67 -12.02
CA SER A 77 -7.61 -5.47 -12.55
C SER A 77 -8.77 -4.97 -11.68
N GLU A 78 -9.29 -5.79 -10.78
CA GLU A 78 -10.39 -5.44 -9.88
C GLU A 78 -9.85 -4.90 -8.56
N PHE A 79 -10.61 -3.98 -7.95
CA PHE A 79 -10.34 -3.46 -6.62
C PHE A 79 -11.06 -4.34 -5.58
N VAL A 80 -10.31 -5.23 -4.92
CA VAL A 80 -10.85 -6.22 -3.99
C VAL A 80 -10.02 -6.21 -2.69
N PRO A 81 -10.37 -5.37 -1.70
CA PRO A 81 -9.69 -5.32 -0.39
C PRO A 81 -9.65 -6.67 0.34
N GLU A 82 -10.66 -7.51 0.14
CA GLU A 82 -10.83 -8.80 0.79
C GLU A 82 -9.65 -9.75 0.55
N ARG A 83 -8.89 -9.55 -0.54
CA ARG A 83 -7.68 -10.34 -0.85
C ARG A 83 -6.60 -10.25 0.23
N PHE A 84 -6.64 -9.23 1.08
CA PHE A 84 -5.70 -9.06 2.18
C PHE A 84 -6.12 -9.76 3.46
N PHE A 85 -7.26 -10.45 3.47
CA PHE A 85 -7.71 -11.23 4.62
C PHE A 85 -7.36 -12.71 4.47
N LYS A 86 -6.96 -13.31 5.58
CA LYS A 86 -6.86 -14.75 5.75
C LYS A 86 -8.26 -15.33 6.09
N PRO A 87 -8.45 -16.65 5.95
CA PRO A 87 -9.71 -17.29 6.33
C PRO A 87 -10.14 -17.08 7.79
N ASP A 88 -9.19 -16.76 8.70
CA ASP A 88 -9.45 -16.46 10.11
C ASP A 88 -9.90 -15.01 10.36
N GLY A 89 -10.11 -14.21 9.29
CA GLY A 89 -10.52 -12.81 9.38
C GLY A 89 -9.40 -11.84 9.75
N LYS A 90 -8.15 -12.31 9.89
CA LYS A 90 -6.99 -11.44 10.14
C LYS A 90 -6.33 -11.02 8.84
N LEU A 91 -5.67 -9.87 8.88
CA LEU A 91 -4.87 -9.41 7.75
C LEU A 91 -3.69 -10.34 7.47
N ASN A 92 -3.38 -10.52 6.19
CA ASN A 92 -2.18 -11.19 5.74
C ASN A 92 -0.93 -10.32 5.98
N VAL A 93 0.24 -10.93 5.75
CA VAL A 93 1.51 -10.18 5.76
C VAL A 93 1.44 -9.16 4.64
N ASP A 94 1.77 -7.90 4.94
CA ASP A 94 1.75 -6.84 3.94
C ASP A 94 2.86 -7.06 2.91
N ALA A 95 2.46 -7.55 1.74
CA ALA A 95 3.33 -7.72 0.59
C ALA A 95 3.26 -6.53 -0.37
N THR A 96 2.56 -5.43 -0.04
CA THR A 96 2.37 -4.28 -0.95
C THR A 96 3.42 -3.20 -0.78
N SER A 97 4.32 -3.33 0.19
CA SER A 97 5.38 -2.34 0.48
C SER A 97 6.32 -2.06 -0.69
N TYR A 98 6.42 -2.97 -1.68
CA TYR A 98 7.18 -2.76 -2.90
C TYR A 98 6.79 -1.50 -3.67
N ILE A 99 5.58 -0.98 -3.50
CA ILE A 99 5.15 0.27 -4.15
C ILE A 99 6.01 1.47 -3.74
N PHE A 100 6.70 1.35 -2.60
CA PHE A 100 7.67 2.32 -2.08
C PHE A 100 9.12 2.04 -2.52
N GLY A 101 9.33 1.04 -3.38
CA GLY A 101 10.65 0.61 -3.82
C GLY A 101 11.34 -0.35 -2.84
N PHE A 102 12.62 -0.61 -3.08
CA PHE A 102 13.38 -1.64 -2.39
C PHE A 102 14.80 -1.19 -2.00
N GLY A 103 15.40 -1.92 -1.08
CA GLY A 103 16.82 -1.79 -0.73
C GLY A 103 17.18 -0.41 -0.17
N ARG A 104 18.39 0.05 -0.48
CA ARG A 104 18.96 1.32 0.06
C ARG A 104 18.19 2.57 -0.34
N ARG A 105 17.34 2.50 -1.37
CA ARG A 105 16.57 3.64 -1.92
C ARG A 105 15.07 3.49 -1.71
N VAL A 106 14.66 2.65 -0.76
CA VAL A 106 13.26 2.58 -0.31
C VAL A 106 12.78 3.96 0.14
N CYS A 107 11.51 4.27 -0.16
CA CYS A 107 10.94 5.57 0.16
C CYS A 107 11.03 5.90 1.65
N ALA A 108 11.86 6.88 1.99
CA ALA A 108 12.00 7.36 3.37
C ALA A 108 10.66 7.90 3.95
N GLY A 109 9.75 8.35 3.09
CA GLY A 109 8.45 8.89 3.46
C GLY A 109 7.33 7.84 3.63
N GLN A 110 7.59 6.54 3.42
CA GLN A 110 6.53 5.52 3.39
C GLN A 110 5.64 5.49 4.64
N HIS A 111 6.21 5.72 5.82
CA HIS A 111 5.47 5.69 7.08
C HIS A 111 4.52 6.88 7.21
N VAL A 112 4.99 8.08 6.82
CA VAL A 112 4.16 9.30 6.81
C VAL A 112 3.07 9.17 5.75
N ALA A 113 3.41 8.69 4.55
CA ALA A 113 2.46 8.48 3.46
C ALA A 113 1.35 7.49 3.88
N ASN A 114 1.72 6.33 4.43
CA ASN A 114 0.74 5.33 4.89
C ASN A 114 -0.17 5.88 5.99
N ALA A 115 0.38 6.60 6.98
CA ALA A 115 -0.42 7.20 8.03
C ALA A 115 -1.38 8.27 7.48
N ALA A 116 -0.90 9.14 6.58
CA ALA A 116 -1.70 10.21 6.00
C ALA A 116 -2.84 9.67 5.13
N VAL A 117 -2.56 8.71 4.24
CA VAL A 117 -3.58 8.09 3.39
C VAL A 117 -4.59 7.31 4.24
N TRP A 118 -4.13 6.57 5.26
CA TRP A 118 -5.03 5.87 6.17
C TRP A 118 -6.01 6.83 6.87
N ILE A 119 -5.50 7.93 7.43
CA ILE A 119 -6.34 8.97 8.08
C ILE A 119 -7.33 9.57 7.07
N ALA A 120 -6.88 9.83 5.85
CA ALA A 120 -7.73 10.39 4.79
C ALA A 120 -8.89 9.45 4.45
N ILE A 121 -8.62 8.15 4.26
CA ILE A 121 -9.66 7.14 3.98
C ILE A 121 -10.72 7.14 5.09
N VAL A 122 -10.30 7.05 6.35
CA VAL A 122 -11.22 7.01 7.50
C VAL A 122 -12.04 8.30 7.60
N SER A 123 -11.39 9.45 7.43
CA SER A 123 -12.06 10.76 7.50
C SER A 123 -13.13 10.91 6.41
N CYS A 124 -12.84 10.45 5.18
CA CYS A 124 -13.81 10.45 4.09
C CYS A 124 -15.03 9.57 4.44
N VAL A 125 -14.80 8.30 4.81
CA VAL A 125 -15.89 7.35 5.12
C VAL A 125 -16.78 7.87 6.24
N GLN A 126 -16.19 8.45 7.28
CA GLN A 126 -16.94 8.98 8.42
C GLN A 126 -17.88 10.12 8.02
N ILE A 127 -17.41 11.07 7.20
CA ILE A 127 -18.24 12.20 6.76
C ILE A 127 -19.45 11.69 5.97
N TYR A 128 -19.25 10.70 5.09
CA TYR A 128 -20.34 10.13 4.30
C TYR A 128 -21.38 9.37 5.12
N GLN A 129 -21.01 8.74 6.24
CA GLN A 129 -21.95 8.04 7.12
C GLN A 129 -22.74 8.96 8.07
N SER A 130 -22.31 10.22 8.20
CA SER A 130 -22.94 11.20 9.10
C SER A 130 -24.07 12.00 8.42
N ASN A 131 -24.46 11.60 7.20
CA ASN A 131 -25.48 12.22 6.35
C ASN A 131 -26.58 11.20 6.06
#